data_AF-A0AAW8RLX1-F1
#
_entry.id   AF-A0AAW8RLX1-F1
#
_cell.length_a   1.000
_cell.length_b   1.000
_cell.length_c   1.000
_cell.angle_alpha   90.00
_cell.angle_beta   90.00
_cell.angle_gamma   90.00
#
_symmetry.space_group_name_H-M   'P 1'
#
loop_
_entity.id
_entity.type
_entity.pdbx_description
1 polymer ?
#
loop_
_entity_poly.entity_id
_entity_poly.type
_entity_poly.pdbx_seq_one_letter_code
_entity_poly.pdbx_strand_id
1 'polypeptide(L)'
;MRASFFEAEKDLIFDFEIYDPLRKNIFSDNDRFDETFKLTKNRECTENVKNDFKSQSRCNIVIEIQAVSKNVAKKNALDKYQFFLNLINLKFGGHYNEFFWDGQYIGKEVGKDYGGFGTWSGGKRDERVFRRDLSKEKPVHLSNQKYKELGKYSQVINSLESRGMFIEVNTIRSVVEIMSKSIWDIEENKLLNYWICLESLANISKTDKESKFSFIKDNLSNIYFLWERFDPIHKLFRLTDLYTRDYFQSDNTVVIPQEFLGDIGIYDARSEDSYVSLIQFYKRIEELKSYVSKEHFLDEIEYVQDFYKDNKRALKVMRDKRNKVQLTIDYIYKSRNQIVHNGYVARNLIPFLVKFAEGYAMSLFGRIIEVYLDGEYDLPAYFIKEQYEGILLEKKLLGPNHFDIGLA
;
A
#
# COMPACT_ATOMS: atom_id res chain seq x y z
N MET A 1 -62.19 13.23 -19.52
CA MET A 1 -61.24 14.31 -19.87
C MET A 1 -60.56 14.73 -18.58
N ARG A 2 -59.45 14.07 -18.22
CA ARG A 2 -58.73 14.28 -16.96
C ARG A 2 -57.64 15.31 -17.22
N ALA A 3 -57.69 16.42 -16.50
CA ALA A 3 -56.67 17.45 -16.52
C ALA A 3 -55.37 16.87 -15.91
N SER A 4 -54.30 17.03 -16.67
CA SER A 4 -52.93 16.65 -16.37
C SER A 4 -52.40 17.43 -15.17
N PHE A 5 -52.17 16.74 -14.06
CA PHE A 5 -51.15 17.17 -13.10
C PHE A 5 -49.80 16.94 -13.79
N PHE A 6 -49.00 18.00 -13.90
CA PHE A 6 -47.59 17.89 -14.25
C PHE A 6 -46.90 17.01 -13.20
N GLU A 7 -46.69 15.73 -13.50
CA GLU A 7 -45.68 14.94 -12.81
C GLU A 7 -44.33 15.52 -13.23
N ALA A 8 -43.66 16.19 -12.29
CA ALA A 8 -42.29 16.63 -12.47
C ALA A 8 -41.43 15.40 -12.84
N GLU A 9 -40.84 15.42 -14.03
CA GLU A 9 -39.84 14.44 -14.46
C GLU A 9 -38.81 14.29 -13.35
N LYS A 10 -38.79 13.11 -12.71
CA LYS A 10 -37.75 12.77 -11.75
C LYS A 10 -36.45 12.64 -12.52
N ASP A 11 -35.59 13.60 -12.29
CA ASP A 11 -34.25 13.65 -12.83
C ASP A 11 -33.38 12.55 -12.20
N LEU A 12 -33.39 11.38 -12.83
CA LEU A 12 -32.55 10.23 -12.47
C LEU A 12 -31.22 10.32 -13.22
N ILE A 13 -30.12 9.99 -12.56
CA ILE A 13 -28.86 9.70 -13.26
C ILE A 13 -28.39 8.34 -12.79
N PHE A 14 -28.15 7.45 -13.74
CA PHE A 14 -27.63 6.12 -13.44
C PHE A 14 -28.58 5.30 -12.52
N ASP A 15 -29.90 5.50 -12.64
CA ASP A 15 -30.91 4.93 -11.71
C ASP A 15 -30.71 5.26 -10.22
N PHE A 16 -29.88 6.26 -9.90
CA PHE A 16 -29.87 6.90 -8.60
C PHE A 16 -30.68 8.20 -8.66
N GLU A 17 -31.56 8.39 -7.68
CA GLU A 17 -32.16 9.71 -7.44
C GLU A 17 -31.03 10.70 -7.16
N ILE A 18 -30.95 11.77 -7.97
CA ILE A 18 -30.11 12.91 -7.61
C ILE A 18 -30.71 13.50 -6.35
N TYR A 19 -30.06 13.22 -5.23
CA TYR A 19 -30.46 13.75 -3.95
C TYR A 19 -30.02 15.22 -3.87
N ASP A 20 -30.99 16.11 -4.00
CA ASP A 20 -30.87 17.48 -3.51
C ASP A 20 -31.31 17.49 -2.03
N PRO A 21 -30.37 17.66 -1.08
CA PRO A 21 -30.71 17.70 0.35
C PRO A 21 -31.70 18.79 0.73
N LEU A 22 -31.91 19.79 -0.14
CA LEU A 22 -32.87 20.86 0.08
C LEU A 22 -34.30 20.49 -0.36
N ARG A 23 -34.52 19.35 -1.03
CA ARG A 23 -35.82 18.99 -1.62
C ARG A 23 -36.54 17.79 -0.99
N LYS A 24 -35.86 16.75 -0.48
CA LYS A 24 -36.57 15.60 0.15
C LYS A 24 -35.65 14.61 0.88
N ASN A 25 -35.81 14.42 2.20
CA ASN A 25 -35.22 13.30 2.94
C ASN A 25 -35.94 11.99 2.56
N ILE A 26 -35.32 11.10 1.77
CA ILE A 26 -35.98 9.84 1.33
C ILE A 26 -35.28 8.56 1.82
N PHE A 27 -34.01 8.59 2.22
CA PHE A 27 -33.36 7.32 2.57
C PHE A 27 -33.63 6.92 4.03
N SER A 28 -34.50 5.93 4.24
CA SER A 28 -34.49 5.12 5.46
C SER A 28 -33.26 4.22 5.44
N ASP A 29 -32.44 4.26 6.49
CA ASP A 29 -31.10 3.67 6.60
C ASP A 29 -30.94 2.17 6.22
N ASN A 30 -32.04 1.43 6.00
CA ASN A 30 -32.06 -0.03 5.96
C ASN A 30 -32.17 -0.69 4.57
N ASP A 31 -32.48 0.04 3.49
CA ASP A 31 -32.75 -0.56 2.15
C ASP A 31 -31.54 -0.55 1.20
N ARG A 32 -30.32 -0.84 1.70
CA ARG A 32 -29.14 -0.82 0.83
C ARG A 32 -29.03 -2.09 -0.03
N PHE A 33 -29.23 -1.88 -1.34
CA PHE A 33 -28.49 -2.44 -2.48
C PHE A 33 -27.60 -3.64 -2.15
N ASP A 34 -28.01 -4.84 -2.58
CA ASP A 34 -27.26 -6.07 -2.34
C ASP A 34 -27.06 -6.78 -3.69
N GLU A 35 -26.17 -6.23 -4.54
CA GLU A 35 -25.63 -7.04 -5.64
C GLU A 35 -24.66 -8.05 -5.03
N THR A 36 -25.21 -9.21 -4.68
CA THR A 36 -24.45 -10.35 -4.19
C THR A 36 -23.85 -11.12 -5.37
N PHE A 37 -22.53 -11.09 -5.52
CA PHE A 37 -21.86 -12.01 -6.44
C PHE A 37 -21.71 -13.36 -5.74
N LYS A 38 -22.44 -14.39 -6.21
CA LYS A 38 -22.22 -15.77 -5.77
C LYS A 38 -20.82 -16.20 -6.17
N LEU A 39 -19.96 -16.45 -5.20
CA LEU A 39 -18.66 -17.08 -5.45
C LEU A 39 -18.93 -18.45 -6.07
N THR A 40 -18.33 -18.72 -7.23
CA THR A 40 -18.50 -19.99 -7.94
C THR A 40 -18.15 -21.12 -6.99
N LYS A 41 -19.12 -22.00 -6.72
CA LYS A 41 -19.02 -23.11 -5.77
C LYS A 41 -17.67 -23.82 -5.90
N ASN A 42 -16.85 -23.80 -4.85
CA ASN A 42 -16.09 -25.00 -4.51
C ASN A 42 -17.13 -26.12 -4.40
N ARG A 43 -16.92 -27.19 -5.16
CA ARG A 43 -17.87 -28.31 -5.37
C ARG A 43 -18.20 -29.13 -4.11
N GLU A 44 -17.84 -28.66 -2.92
CA GLU A 44 -18.02 -29.36 -1.65
C GLU A 44 -18.42 -28.39 -0.54
N CYS A 45 -19.57 -27.73 -0.66
CA CYS A 45 -20.26 -27.17 0.50
C CYS A 45 -21.68 -27.72 0.50
N THR A 46 -21.82 -28.84 1.21
CA THR A 46 -23.08 -29.47 1.57
C THR A 46 -23.98 -28.50 2.33
N GLU A 47 -25.25 -28.57 1.95
CA GLU A 47 -26.46 -28.03 2.57
C GLU A 47 -26.32 -27.58 4.04
N ASN A 48 -25.98 -26.32 4.25
CA ASN A 48 -26.24 -25.62 5.51
C ASN A 48 -26.56 -24.15 5.22
N VAL A 49 -27.86 -23.88 5.07
CA VAL A 49 -28.49 -22.60 4.67
C VAL A 49 -28.27 -21.45 5.68
N LYS A 50 -27.46 -21.63 6.72
CA LYS A 50 -27.24 -20.61 7.77
C LYS A 50 -26.05 -19.66 7.54
N ASN A 51 -25.22 -19.88 6.52
CA ASN A 51 -23.98 -19.09 6.30
C ASN A 51 -23.86 -18.49 4.88
N ASP A 52 -24.96 -18.20 4.20
CA ASP A 52 -24.96 -17.75 2.79
C ASP A 52 -24.23 -16.39 2.58
N PHE A 53 -24.11 -15.57 3.63
CA PHE A 53 -23.35 -14.31 3.61
C PHE A 53 -21.83 -14.50 3.45
N LYS A 54 -21.29 -15.70 3.74
CA LYS A 54 -19.86 -16.01 3.53
C LYS A 54 -19.52 -16.32 2.06
N SER A 55 -20.54 -16.58 1.24
CA SER A 55 -20.41 -16.96 -0.18
C SER A 55 -20.77 -15.82 -1.15
N GLN A 56 -20.99 -14.61 -0.64
CA GLN A 56 -21.46 -13.46 -1.41
C GLN A 56 -20.44 -12.32 -1.28
N SER A 57 -19.81 -11.93 -2.39
CA SER A 57 -19.04 -10.69 -2.43
C SER A 57 -20.00 -9.51 -2.59
N ARG A 58 -19.82 -8.48 -1.76
CA ARG A 58 -20.59 -7.23 -1.78
C ARG A 58 -19.60 -6.09 -1.97
N CYS A 59 -19.80 -5.22 -2.96
CA CYS A 59 -19.08 -3.95 -3.01
C CYS A 59 -20.02 -2.86 -3.53
N ASN A 60 -20.67 -2.14 -2.61
CA ASN A 60 -21.34 -0.88 -2.92
C ASN A 60 -20.48 0.25 -2.39
N ILE A 61 -20.03 1.12 -3.29
CA ILE A 61 -19.28 2.33 -2.93
C ILE A 61 -20.21 3.52 -3.13
N VAL A 62 -20.38 4.32 -2.08
CA VAL A 62 -21.12 5.58 -2.11
C VAL A 62 -20.13 6.73 -2.19
N ILE A 63 -20.33 7.65 -3.13
CA ILE A 63 -19.44 8.81 -3.33
C ILE A 63 -20.24 10.09 -3.19
N GLU A 64 -19.89 10.88 -2.18
CA GLU A 64 -20.49 12.18 -1.93
C GLU A 64 -19.76 13.30 -2.70
N ILE A 65 -20.52 14.16 -3.37
CA ILE A 65 -19.99 15.17 -4.29
C ILE A 65 -20.84 16.43 -4.21
N GLN A 66 -20.16 17.56 -4.07
CA GLN A 66 -20.75 18.86 -4.31
C GLN A 66 -20.42 19.27 -5.75
N ALA A 67 -21.44 19.60 -6.54
CA ALA A 67 -21.27 20.00 -7.93
C ALA A 67 -22.38 20.95 -8.38
N VAL A 68 -22.03 21.87 -9.28
CA VAL A 68 -22.95 22.87 -9.85
C VAL A 68 -23.79 22.31 -11.01
N SER A 69 -23.47 21.11 -11.50
CA SER A 69 -24.25 20.43 -12.54
C SER A 69 -24.07 18.92 -12.47
N LYS A 70 -25.01 18.19 -13.08
CA LYS A 70 -24.98 16.73 -13.20
C LYS A 70 -23.72 16.21 -13.91
N ASN A 71 -23.29 16.88 -14.98
CA ASN A 71 -22.10 16.48 -15.74
C ASN A 71 -20.83 16.66 -14.92
N VAL A 72 -20.73 17.74 -14.14
CA VAL A 72 -19.62 17.98 -13.21
C VAL A 72 -19.67 16.98 -12.06
N ALA A 73 -20.85 16.69 -11.52
CA ALA A 73 -21.03 15.66 -10.49
C ALA A 73 -20.53 14.30 -10.97
N LYS A 74 -20.93 13.89 -12.18
CA LYS A 74 -20.50 12.63 -12.81
C LYS A 74 -18.98 12.55 -12.93
N LYS A 75 -18.36 13.60 -13.48
CA LYS A 75 -16.90 13.64 -13.67
C LYS A 75 -16.18 13.51 -12.32
N ASN A 76 -16.58 14.32 -11.35
CA ASN A 76 -16.00 14.30 -10.01
C ASN A 76 -16.22 12.95 -9.30
N ALA A 77 -17.34 12.26 -9.58
CA ALA A 77 -17.64 10.94 -9.02
C ALA A 77 -16.66 9.90 -9.52
N LEU A 78 -16.49 9.89 -10.83
CA LEU A 78 -15.58 8.99 -11.52
C LEU A 78 -14.14 9.22 -11.06
N ASP A 79 -13.72 10.48 -10.97
CA ASP A 79 -12.36 10.83 -10.53
C ASP A 79 -12.11 10.36 -9.08
N LYS A 80 -13.07 10.58 -8.16
CA LYS A 80 -12.98 10.08 -6.77
C LYS A 80 -12.97 8.55 -6.70
N TYR A 81 -13.82 7.90 -7.48
CA TYR A 81 -13.90 6.43 -7.54
C TYR A 81 -12.58 5.83 -8.05
N GLN A 82 -12.06 6.36 -9.15
CA GLN A 82 -10.81 5.88 -9.76
C GLN A 82 -9.64 6.09 -8.81
N PHE A 83 -9.58 7.23 -8.14
CA PHE A 83 -8.56 7.47 -7.12
C PHE A 83 -8.65 6.44 -5.99
N PHE A 84 -9.84 6.18 -5.46
CA PHE A 84 -10.07 5.16 -4.44
C PHE A 84 -9.67 3.75 -4.91
N LEU A 85 -10.07 3.37 -6.12
CA LEU A 85 -9.75 2.08 -6.73
C LEU A 85 -8.24 1.90 -6.91
N ASN A 86 -7.54 2.92 -7.40
CA ASN A 86 -6.10 2.92 -7.56
C ASN A 86 -5.39 2.82 -6.20
N LEU A 87 -5.88 3.55 -5.19
CA LEU A 87 -5.29 3.52 -3.86
C LEU A 87 -5.44 2.15 -3.20
N ILE A 88 -6.61 1.52 -3.34
CA ILE A 88 -6.84 0.17 -2.84
C ILE A 88 -5.96 -0.86 -3.58
N ASN A 89 -5.87 -0.77 -4.91
CA ASN A 89 -4.98 -1.65 -5.66
C ASN A 89 -3.51 -1.45 -5.30
N LEU A 90 -3.09 -0.21 -5.05
CA LEU A 90 -1.72 0.11 -4.60
C LEU A 90 -1.42 -0.47 -3.21
N LYS A 91 -2.39 -0.47 -2.30
CA LYS A 91 -2.19 -0.89 -0.90
C LYS A 91 -2.43 -2.36 -0.64
N PHE A 92 -3.47 -2.90 -1.26
CA PHE A 92 -4.00 -4.22 -0.96
C PHE A 92 -4.08 -5.11 -2.20
N GLY A 93 -3.75 -4.56 -3.38
CA GLY A 93 -3.56 -5.36 -4.58
C GLY A 93 -2.22 -6.10 -4.56
N GLY A 94 -2.06 -7.04 -5.49
CA GLY A 94 -0.83 -7.79 -5.70
C GLY A 94 -0.95 -8.76 -6.87
N HIS A 95 0.08 -9.57 -7.11
CA HIS A 95 0.13 -10.51 -8.24
C HIS A 95 -1.07 -11.46 -8.37
N TYR A 96 -1.81 -11.69 -7.27
CA TYR A 96 -2.94 -12.61 -7.23
C TYR A 96 -4.25 -11.98 -6.79
N ASN A 97 -4.25 -10.72 -6.34
CA ASN A 97 -5.42 -10.05 -5.81
C ASN A 97 -5.54 -8.69 -6.49
N GLU A 98 -6.67 -8.44 -7.12
CA GLU A 98 -6.97 -7.18 -7.76
C GLU A 98 -8.35 -6.71 -7.32
N PHE A 99 -8.50 -5.39 -7.22
CA PHE A 99 -9.79 -4.74 -7.13
C PHE A 99 -10.13 -4.22 -8.52
N PHE A 100 -10.94 -4.99 -9.24
CA PHE A 100 -11.30 -4.68 -10.61
C PHE A 100 -12.62 -3.93 -10.71
N TRP A 101 -12.67 -3.00 -11.66
CA TRP A 101 -13.91 -2.39 -12.15
C TRP A 101 -14.03 -2.69 -13.65
N ASP A 102 -15.07 -3.41 -14.04
CA ASP A 102 -15.28 -3.86 -15.42
C ASP A 102 -15.83 -2.78 -16.36
N GLY A 103 -16.11 -1.59 -15.80
CA GLY A 103 -16.67 -0.47 -16.53
C GLY A 103 -18.09 -0.72 -17.05
N GLN A 104 -18.71 -1.87 -16.74
CA GLN A 104 -20.08 -2.20 -17.14
C GLN A 104 -21.03 -1.65 -16.09
N TYR A 105 -21.97 -0.84 -16.56
CA TYR A 105 -23.04 -0.28 -15.75
C TYR A 105 -24.32 -1.05 -16.04
N ILE A 106 -24.85 -1.82 -15.08
CA ILE A 106 -26.19 -2.41 -15.21
C ILE A 106 -27.15 -1.43 -14.54
N GLY A 107 -27.79 -0.58 -15.35
CA GLY A 107 -28.94 0.20 -14.90
C GLY A 107 -30.16 -0.72 -14.80
N LYS A 108 -30.93 -0.59 -13.72
CA LYS A 108 -32.20 -1.29 -13.53
C LYS A 108 -33.31 -0.25 -13.37
N GLU A 109 -33.98 0.04 -14.48
CA GLU A 109 -35.24 0.80 -14.49
C GLU A 109 -36.29 0.01 -13.67
N VAL A 110 -36.81 0.58 -12.59
CA VAL A 110 -37.82 -0.11 -11.77
C VAL A 110 -39.13 -0.18 -12.56
N GLY A 111 -39.42 -1.35 -13.14
CA GLY A 111 -40.69 -1.64 -13.80
C GLY A 111 -40.61 -2.24 -15.21
N LYS A 112 -39.42 -2.50 -15.76
CA LYS A 112 -39.29 -3.22 -17.03
C LYS A 112 -38.17 -4.25 -17.00
N ASP A 113 -38.47 -5.45 -17.49
CA ASP A 113 -37.46 -6.43 -17.85
C ASP A 113 -36.72 -5.97 -19.10
N TYR A 114 -35.39 -5.85 -19.04
CA TYR A 114 -34.56 -5.63 -20.22
C TYR A 114 -33.33 -6.53 -20.26
N GLY A 115 -33.17 -7.16 -21.42
CA GLY A 115 -32.01 -7.94 -21.83
C GLY A 115 -30.81 -7.06 -22.17
N GLY A 116 -29.62 -7.60 -21.91
CA GLY A 116 -28.35 -6.90 -22.09
C GLY A 116 -27.94 -6.73 -23.55
N PHE A 117 -27.31 -5.59 -23.85
CA PHE A 117 -26.70 -5.29 -25.15
C PHE A 117 -25.18 -5.11 -25.02
N GLY A 118 -24.47 -6.19 -25.38
CA GLY A 118 -23.25 -6.28 -26.19
C GLY A 118 -22.01 -5.41 -25.96
N THR A 119 -20.86 -6.09 -25.85
CA THR A 119 -19.74 -5.87 -26.81
C THR A 119 -19.16 -7.23 -27.24
N TRP A 120 -19.04 -7.41 -28.55
CA TRP A 120 -18.52 -8.61 -29.23
C TRP A 120 -17.20 -8.27 -29.93
N SER A 121 -16.25 -9.22 -29.80
CA SER A 121 -15.16 -9.59 -30.71
C SER A 121 -13.76 -8.98 -30.51
N GLY A 122 -12.80 -9.89 -30.31
CA GLY A 122 -11.35 -9.65 -30.38
C GLY A 122 -10.58 -10.80 -29.73
N GLY A 123 -10.12 -11.78 -30.53
CA GLY A 123 -9.43 -13.01 -30.10
C GLY A 123 -8.01 -12.84 -29.53
N LYS A 124 -7.84 -11.94 -28.56
CA LYS A 124 -6.74 -11.91 -27.59
C LYS A 124 -7.39 -12.04 -26.22
N ARG A 125 -6.78 -12.77 -25.29
CA ARG A 125 -7.30 -12.95 -23.91
C ARG A 125 -7.77 -11.58 -23.41
N ASP A 126 -9.09 -11.41 -23.22
CA ASP A 126 -9.63 -10.12 -22.82
C ASP A 126 -9.13 -9.86 -21.40
N GLU A 127 -8.14 -8.97 -21.30
CA GLU A 127 -7.45 -8.64 -20.06
C GLU A 127 -8.44 -8.16 -19.01
N ARG A 128 -9.55 -7.52 -19.43
CA ARG A 128 -10.65 -7.12 -18.54
C ARG A 128 -11.37 -8.33 -17.96
N VAL A 129 -11.65 -9.34 -18.78
CA VAL A 129 -12.28 -10.59 -18.31
C VAL A 129 -11.34 -11.33 -17.36
N PHE A 130 -10.05 -11.45 -17.70
CA PHE A 130 -9.05 -12.08 -16.84
C PHE A 130 -8.93 -11.41 -15.47
N ARG A 131 -8.83 -10.06 -15.43
CA ARG A 131 -8.72 -9.27 -14.20
C ARG A 131 -10.00 -9.32 -13.36
N ARG A 132 -11.17 -9.32 -14.01
CA ARG A 132 -12.46 -9.55 -13.36
C ARG A 132 -12.53 -10.92 -12.69
N ASP A 133 -12.11 -11.96 -13.40
CA ASP A 133 -12.17 -13.33 -12.91
C ASP A 133 -11.20 -13.50 -11.73
N LEU A 134 -10.00 -12.90 -11.78
CA LEU A 134 -9.06 -12.86 -10.65
C LEU A 134 -9.66 -12.21 -9.40
N SER A 135 -10.34 -11.07 -9.56
CA SER A 135 -11.00 -10.35 -8.47
C SER A 135 -12.15 -11.15 -7.85
N LYS A 136 -12.86 -11.95 -8.68
CA LYS A 136 -13.94 -12.84 -8.22
C LYS A 136 -13.41 -14.08 -7.52
N GLU A 137 -12.31 -14.65 -8.00
CA GLU A 137 -11.70 -15.85 -7.42
C GLU A 137 -11.10 -15.59 -6.04
N LYS A 138 -10.62 -14.36 -5.79
CA LYS A 138 -9.94 -13.98 -4.55
C LYS A 138 -10.46 -12.64 -4.01
N PRO A 139 -11.70 -12.58 -3.50
CA PRO A 139 -12.23 -11.35 -2.92
C PRO A 139 -11.41 -10.94 -1.71
N VAL A 140 -11.01 -9.66 -1.65
CA VAL A 140 -10.27 -9.10 -0.51
C VAL A 140 -11.23 -8.47 0.48
N HIS A 141 -11.11 -8.85 1.74
CA HIS A 141 -11.83 -8.19 2.83
C HIS A 141 -11.11 -6.91 3.26
N LEU A 142 -11.83 -5.78 3.18
CA LEU A 142 -11.38 -4.50 3.72
C LEU A 142 -11.90 -4.37 5.16
N SER A 143 -11.01 -4.59 6.13
CA SER A 143 -11.33 -4.38 7.54
C SER A 143 -11.47 -2.89 7.88
N ASN A 144 -12.04 -2.59 9.04
CA ASN A 144 -12.10 -1.22 9.56
C ASN A 144 -10.70 -0.58 9.67
N GLN A 145 -9.66 -1.38 9.94
CA GLN A 145 -8.29 -0.87 10.02
C GLN A 145 -7.75 -0.50 8.64
N LYS A 146 -7.97 -1.33 7.62
CA LYS A 146 -7.63 -1.01 6.22
C LYS A 146 -8.37 0.25 5.75
N TYR A 147 -9.64 0.42 6.11
CA TYR A 147 -10.36 1.67 5.82
C TYR A 147 -9.77 2.89 6.52
N LYS A 148 -9.36 2.78 7.79
CA LYS A 148 -8.65 3.86 8.49
C LYS A 148 -7.33 4.22 7.79
N GLU A 149 -6.58 3.22 7.31
CA GLU A 149 -5.35 3.45 6.55
C GLU A 149 -5.60 4.18 5.23
N LEU A 150 -6.65 3.81 4.48
CA LEU A 150 -7.06 4.54 3.29
C LEU A 150 -7.51 5.97 3.63
N GLY A 151 -8.19 6.15 4.77
CA GLY A 151 -8.65 7.46 5.26
C GLY A 151 -7.52 8.47 5.45
N LYS A 152 -6.31 8.02 5.80
CA LYS A 152 -5.12 8.88 5.93
C LYS A 152 -4.80 9.63 4.62
N TYR A 153 -4.96 8.98 3.46
CA TYR A 153 -4.73 9.62 2.17
C TYR A 153 -5.75 10.71 1.86
N SER A 154 -7.02 10.47 2.21
CA SER A 154 -8.05 11.50 2.09
C SER A 154 -7.77 12.68 3.01
N GLN A 155 -7.27 12.45 4.23
CA GLN A 155 -6.89 13.52 5.16
C GLN A 155 -5.78 14.39 4.57
N VAL A 156 -4.72 13.78 4.02
CA VAL A 156 -3.63 14.51 3.36
C VAL A 156 -4.14 15.33 2.18
N ILE A 157 -4.92 14.73 1.27
CA ILE A 157 -5.47 15.43 0.10
C ILE A 157 -6.33 16.62 0.54
N ASN A 158 -7.25 16.42 1.48
CA ASN A 158 -8.12 17.49 1.96
C ASN A 158 -7.30 18.62 2.60
N SER A 159 -6.26 18.28 3.37
CA SER A 159 -5.40 19.29 4.00
C SER A 159 -4.64 20.11 2.97
N LEU A 160 -4.05 19.47 1.97
CA LEU A 160 -3.34 20.14 0.88
C LEU A 160 -4.28 21.02 0.04
N GLU A 161 -5.46 20.52 -0.32
CA GLU A 161 -6.48 21.29 -1.05
C GLU A 161 -6.91 22.53 -0.26
N SER A 162 -7.13 22.40 1.05
CA SER A 162 -7.50 23.53 1.93
C SER A 162 -6.42 24.62 2.00
N ARG A 163 -5.16 24.26 1.74
CA ARG A 163 -4.01 25.17 1.70
C ARG A 163 -3.68 25.69 0.30
N GLY A 164 -4.43 25.28 -0.73
CA GLY A 164 -4.16 25.64 -2.12
C GLY A 164 -2.92 24.98 -2.72
N MET A 165 -2.44 23.88 -2.14
CA MET A 165 -1.26 23.12 -2.59
C MET A 165 -1.62 22.14 -3.72
N PHE A 166 -2.07 22.69 -4.85
CA PHE A 166 -2.63 21.89 -5.95
C PHE A 166 -1.58 21.07 -6.71
N ILE A 167 -0.32 21.52 -6.74
CA ILE A 167 0.77 20.79 -7.41
C ILE A 167 1.03 19.47 -6.66
N GLU A 168 1.03 19.53 -5.35
CA GLU A 168 1.24 18.41 -4.43
C GLU A 168 0.08 17.41 -4.50
N VAL A 169 -1.16 17.91 -4.48
CA VAL A 169 -2.37 17.08 -4.66
C VAL A 169 -2.31 16.33 -5.99
N ASN A 170 -2.02 17.03 -7.09
CA ASN A 170 -1.94 16.41 -8.42
C ASN A 170 -0.78 15.41 -8.51
N THR A 171 0.35 15.72 -7.88
CA THR A 171 1.51 14.82 -7.81
C THR A 171 1.16 13.54 -7.06
N ILE A 172 0.52 13.63 -5.89
CA ILE A 172 0.09 12.47 -5.10
C ILE A 172 -0.91 11.61 -5.89
N ARG A 173 -1.92 12.22 -6.51
CA ARG A 173 -2.92 11.49 -7.31
C ARG A 173 -2.28 10.77 -8.49
N SER A 174 -1.40 11.45 -9.22
CA SER A 174 -0.67 10.89 -10.36
C SER A 174 0.23 9.73 -9.95
N VAL A 175 0.97 9.87 -8.84
CA VAL A 175 1.83 8.79 -8.31
C VAL A 175 0.99 7.55 -7.94
N VAL A 176 -0.13 7.73 -7.24
CA VAL A 176 -1.04 6.61 -6.90
C VAL A 176 -1.54 5.90 -8.15
N GLU A 177 -1.95 6.65 -9.17
CA GLU A 177 -2.42 6.09 -10.44
C GLU A 177 -1.31 5.32 -11.17
N ILE A 178 -0.14 5.92 -11.34
CA ILE A 178 0.98 5.31 -12.08
C ILE A 178 1.46 4.05 -11.37
N MET A 179 1.67 4.10 -10.04
CA MET A 179 2.11 2.93 -9.28
C MET A 179 1.08 1.80 -9.33
N SER A 180 -0.21 2.11 -9.17
CA SER A 180 -1.28 1.11 -9.25
C SER A 180 -1.36 0.44 -10.63
N LYS A 181 -1.17 1.19 -11.71
CA LYS A 181 -1.18 0.63 -13.08
C LYS A 181 0.06 -0.22 -13.37
N SER A 182 1.21 0.21 -12.85
CA SER A 182 2.51 -0.44 -13.10
C SER A 182 2.57 -1.89 -12.64
N ILE A 183 1.75 -2.29 -11.65
CA ILE A 183 1.68 -3.69 -11.18
C ILE A 183 1.48 -4.67 -12.36
N TRP A 184 0.74 -4.26 -13.38
CA TRP A 184 0.34 -5.08 -14.53
C TRP A 184 1.17 -4.87 -15.80
N ASP A 185 2.15 -3.97 -15.75
CA ASP A 185 3.00 -3.65 -16.89
C ASP A 185 4.11 -4.69 -17.13
N ILE A 186 4.78 -4.59 -18.29
CA ILE A 186 6.04 -5.31 -18.51
C ILE A 186 7.17 -4.71 -17.67
N GLU A 187 8.17 -5.51 -17.29
CA GLU A 187 9.22 -5.10 -16.35
C GLU A 187 9.99 -3.83 -16.78
N GLU A 188 10.22 -3.61 -18.08
CA GLU A 188 10.84 -2.37 -18.56
C GLU A 188 9.94 -1.14 -18.29
N ASN A 189 8.64 -1.24 -18.58
CA ASN A 189 7.67 -0.18 -18.29
C ASN A 189 7.53 0.05 -16.77
N LYS A 190 7.52 -1.02 -15.96
CA LYS A 190 7.53 -0.90 -14.50
C LYS A 190 8.70 -0.07 -14.02
N LEU A 191 9.90 -0.36 -14.50
CA LEU A 191 11.10 0.38 -14.11
C LEU A 191 10.99 1.86 -14.47
N LEU A 192 10.51 2.16 -15.69
CA LEU A 192 10.29 3.55 -16.13
C LEU A 192 9.24 4.26 -15.27
N ASN A 193 8.10 3.61 -15.02
CA ASN A 193 6.99 4.19 -14.28
C ASN A 193 7.34 4.45 -12.80
N TYR A 194 8.01 3.51 -12.14
CA TYR A 194 8.49 3.73 -10.77
C TYR A 194 9.55 4.83 -10.69
N TRP A 195 10.42 4.94 -11.70
CA TRP A 195 11.34 6.08 -11.79
C TRP A 195 10.61 7.41 -11.98
N ILE A 196 9.59 7.47 -12.84
CA ILE A 196 8.73 8.65 -13.01
C ILE A 196 8.05 9.04 -11.70
N CYS A 197 7.61 8.06 -10.90
CA CYS A 197 7.06 8.31 -9.58
C CYS A 197 8.09 8.96 -8.65
N LEU A 198 9.31 8.42 -8.59
CA LEU A 198 10.42 9.01 -7.82
C LEU A 198 10.73 10.45 -8.25
N GLU A 199 10.82 10.71 -9.56
CA GLU A 199 11.07 12.06 -10.09
C GLU A 199 9.92 13.02 -9.80
N SER A 200 8.68 12.53 -9.82
CA SER A 200 7.48 13.32 -9.47
C SER A 200 7.50 13.72 -8.00
N LEU A 201 7.75 12.77 -7.10
CA LEU A 201 7.87 13.01 -5.67
C LEU A 201 9.05 13.93 -5.34
N ALA A 202 10.17 13.78 -6.03
CA ALA A 202 11.31 14.68 -5.89
C ALA A 202 10.98 16.13 -6.28
N ASN A 203 10.10 16.37 -7.26
CA ASN A 203 9.76 17.74 -7.69
C ASN A 203 9.07 18.57 -6.60
N ILE A 204 8.25 17.93 -5.78
CA ILE A 204 7.55 18.61 -4.69
C ILE A 204 8.37 18.66 -3.40
N SER A 205 9.52 17.97 -3.35
CA SER A 205 10.27 17.74 -2.11
C SER A 205 11.68 18.33 -2.11
N LYS A 206 12.30 18.51 -3.27
CA LYS A 206 13.68 18.99 -3.39
C LYS A 206 13.77 20.50 -3.22
N THR A 207 14.98 21.00 -2.94
CA THR A 207 15.27 22.43 -3.07
C THR A 207 15.50 22.82 -4.54
N ASP A 208 15.39 24.11 -4.87
CA ASP A 208 15.61 24.60 -6.24
C ASP A 208 17.03 24.34 -6.77
N LYS A 209 18.02 24.35 -5.87
CA LYS A 209 19.45 24.16 -6.21
C LYS A 209 19.82 22.70 -6.43
N GLU A 210 18.99 21.77 -5.96
CA GLU A 210 19.27 20.34 -5.99
C GLU A 210 18.65 19.68 -7.23
N SER A 211 19.37 18.71 -7.81
CA SER A 211 18.84 17.89 -8.90
C SER A 211 17.87 16.82 -8.38
N LYS A 212 16.90 16.38 -9.20
CA LYS A 212 16.01 15.27 -8.79
C LYS A 212 16.81 14.01 -8.44
N PHE A 213 17.84 13.71 -9.24
CA PHE A 213 18.67 12.53 -9.06
C PHE A 213 19.43 12.56 -7.73
N SER A 214 20.08 13.67 -7.39
CA SER A 214 20.77 13.83 -6.10
C SER A 214 19.79 13.75 -4.93
N PHE A 215 18.64 14.43 -5.03
CA PHE A 215 17.59 14.36 -4.00
C PHE A 215 17.16 12.91 -3.76
N ILE A 216 16.83 12.17 -4.82
CA ILE A 216 16.39 10.77 -4.75
C ILE A 216 17.47 9.92 -4.11
N LYS A 217 18.72 10.04 -4.58
CA LYS A 217 19.85 9.25 -4.10
C LYS A 217 20.14 9.49 -2.62
N ASP A 218 20.23 10.75 -2.20
CA ASP A 218 20.62 11.11 -0.85
C ASP A 218 19.49 10.82 0.14
N ASN A 219 18.25 11.22 -0.17
CA ASN A 219 17.13 11.02 0.76
C ASN A 219 16.71 9.56 0.88
N LEU A 220 16.63 8.78 -0.20
CA LEU A 220 16.33 7.35 -0.08
C LEU A 220 17.43 6.63 0.69
N SER A 221 18.71 6.92 0.40
CA SER A 221 19.79 6.27 1.14
C SER A 221 19.78 6.64 2.63
N ASN A 222 19.35 7.86 2.97
CA ASN A 222 19.15 8.29 4.35
C ASN A 222 17.95 7.62 5.03
N ILE A 223 16.79 7.54 4.36
CA ILE A 223 15.60 6.82 4.86
C ILE A 223 15.98 5.37 5.21
N TYR A 224 16.62 4.66 4.28
CA TYR A 224 17.04 3.27 4.50
C TYR A 224 18.15 3.15 5.56
N PHE A 225 19.04 4.13 5.67
CA PHE A 225 20.02 4.19 6.76
C PHE A 225 19.32 4.28 8.13
N LEU A 226 18.35 5.18 8.27
CA LEU A 226 17.59 5.36 9.50
C LEU A 226 16.74 4.12 9.83
N TRP A 227 16.10 3.50 8.83
CA TRP A 227 15.29 2.30 9.03
C TRP A 227 16.09 1.05 9.37
N GLU A 228 17.34 0.94 8.90
CA GLU A 228 18.19 -0.22 9.18
C GLU A 228 18.44 -0.42 10.68
N ARG A 229 18.21 0.61 11.51
CA ARG A 229 18.25 0.51 12.98
C ARG A 229 17.25 -0.49 13.57
N PHE A 230 16.17 -0.79 12.82
CA PHE A 230 15.11 -1.70 13.26
C PHE A 230 15.11 -3.04 12.52
N ASP A 231 15.81 -3.15 11.39
CA ASP A 231 15.76 -4.35 10.53
C ASP A 231 16.22 -5.64 11.25
N PRO A 232 17.29 -5.65 12.06
CA PRO A 232 17.74 -6.85 12.76
C PRO A 232 16.67 -7.46 13.67
N ILE A 233 16.01 -6.65 14.51
CA ILE A 233 14.98 -7.16 15.44
C ILE A 233 13.74 -7.66 14.68
N HIS A 234 13.36 -7.01 13.58
CA HIS A 234 12.24 -7.45 12.75
C HIS A 234 12.52 -8.80 12.09
N LYS A 235 13.75 -9.01 11.60
CA LYS A 235 14.16 -10.30 11.01
C LYS A 235 14.12 -11.43 12.02
N LEU A 236 14.68 -11.21 13.22
CA LEU A 236 14.65 -12.21 14.28
C LEU A 236 13.21 -12.51 14.76
N PHE A 237 12.35 -11.50 14.84
CA PHE A 237 10.94 -11.69 15.18
C PHE A 237 10.22 -12.54 14.12
N ARG A 238 10.44 -12.25 12.84
CA ARG A 238 9.88 -13.05 11.73
C ARG A 238 10.42 -14.48 11.70
N LEU A 239 11.70 -14.67 12.01
CA LEU A 239 12.30 -15.99 12.15
C LEU A 239 11.63 -16.78 13.28
N THR A 240 11.38 -16.11 14.40
CA THR A 240 10.67 -16.67 15.55
C THR A 240 9.25 -17.08 15.19
N ASP A 241 8.49 -16.23 14.48
CA ASP A 241 7.15 -16.61 13.99
C ASP A 241 7.23 -17.81 13.04
N LEU A 242 8.17 -17.81 12.10
CA LEU A 242 8.32 -18.89 11.11
C LEU A 242 8.50 -20.25 11.79
N TYR A 243 9.42 -20.35 12.76
CA TYR A 243 9.72 -21.59 13.46
C TYR A 243 8.65 -22.04 14.46
N THR A 244 7.70 -21.16 14.79
CA THR A 244 6.60 -21.47 15.72
C THR A 244 5.29 -21.79 15.00
N ARG A 245 5.36 -21.98 13.69
CA ARG A 245 4.24 -22.47 12.86
C ARG A 245 4.23 -23.98 12.81
N ASP A 246 3.04 -24.53 12.54
CA ASP A 246 2.78 -25.98 12.55
C ASP A 246 3.72 -26.78 11.66
N TYR A 247 4.18 -26.18 10.55
CA TYR A 247 5.13 -26.80 9.63
C TYR A 247 6.47 -27.18 10.29
N PHE A 248 6.90 -26.47 11.34
CA PHE A 248 8.14 -26.72 12.05
C PHE A 248 7.95 -27.43 13.40
N GLN A 249 6.75 -27.94 13.71
CA GLN A 249 6.48 -28.62 15.00
C GLN A 249 7.38 -29.83 15.27
N SER A 250 7.93 -30.47 14.23
CA SER A 250 8.85 -31.60 14.37
C SER A 250 10.31 -31.19 14.60
N ASP A 251 10.64 -29.89 14.54
CA ASP A 251 12.00 -29.40 14.75
C ASP A 251 12.32 -29.30 16.25
N ASN A 252 12.86 -30.37 16.81
CA ASN A 252 13.23 -30.45 18.23
C ASN A 252 14.39 -29.50 18.63
N THR A 253 14.99 -28.78 17.68
CA THR A 253 16.05 -27.80 17.97
C THR A 253 15.51 -26.41 18.31
N VAL A 254 14.19 -26.19 18.17
CA VAL A 254 13.51 -24.94 18.52
C VAL A 254 12.27 -25.27 19.34
N VAL A 255 12.34 -25.09 20.66
CA VAL A 255 11.26 -25.44 21.59
C VAL A 255 10.87 -24.21 22.42
N ILE A 256 10.12 -23.30 21.80
CA ILE A 256 9.70 -22.03 22.42
C ILE A 256 8.34 -22.21 23.10
N PRO A 257 8.21 -21.94 24.43
CA PRO A 257 6.95 -22.06 25.14
C PRO A 257 5.84 -21.15 24.58
N GLN A 258 4.60 -21.64 24.59
CA GLN A 258 3.44 -20.84 24.11
C GLN A 258 3.22 -19.56 24.94
N GLU A 259 3.53 -19.61 26.24
CA GLU A 259 3.48 -18.44 27.14
C GLU A 259 4.42 -17.34 26.65
N PHE A 260 5.68 -17.69 26.35
CA PHE A 260 6.65 -16.76 25.78
C PHE A 260 6.12 -16.12 24.49
N LEU A 261 5.58 -16.92 23.56
CA LEU A 261 5.05 -16.45 22.28
C LEU A 261 3.86 -15.51 22.43
N GLY A 262 2.99 -15.77 23.41
CA GLY A 262 1.87 -14.90 23.76
C GLY A 262 2.36 -13.54 24.26
N ASP A 263 3.30 -13.54 25.20
CA ASP A 263 3.79 -12.32 25.83
C ASP A 263 4.54 -11.39 24.86
N ILE A 264 5.27 -11.95 23.89
CA ILE A 264 5.96 -11.16 22.86
C ILE A 264 5.06 -10.79 21.67
N GLY A 265 3.78 -11.20 21.69
CA GLY A 265 2.78 -10.85 20.68
C GLY A 265 2.89 -11.61 19.35
N ILE A 266 3.50 -12.80 19.30
CA ILE A 266 3.62 -13.57 18.04
C ILE A 266 2.24 -13.94 17.48
N TYR A 267 1.30 -14.35 18.33
CA TYR A 267 -0.06 -14.70 17.87
C TYR A 267 -0.81 -13.48 17.36
N ASP A 268 -0.68 -12.34 18.04
CA ASP A 268 -1.30 -11.10 17.59
C ASP A 268 -0.74 -10.69 16.24
N ALA A 269 0.57 -10.82 16.01
CA ALA A 269 1.22 -10.48 14.74
C ALA A 269 0.75 -11.33 13.54
N ARG A 270 0.11 -12.49 13.78
CA ARG A 270 -0.45 -13.33 12.71
C ARG A 270 -1.78 -12.80 12.17
N SER A 271 -2.44 -11.90 12.89
CA SER A 271 -3.61 -11.19 12.39
C SER A 271 -3.18 -10.12 11.38
N GLU A 272 -3.83 -10.10 10.21
CA GLU A 272 -3.47 -9.22 9.08
C GLU A 272 -3.45 -7.73 9.43
N ASP A 273 -4.27 -7.32 10.41
CA ASP A 273 -4.45 -5.92 10.80
C ASP A 273 -3.75 -5.53 12.12
N SER A 274 -2.94 -6.44 12.69
CA SER A 274 -2.34 -6.24 14.01
C SER A 274 -1.00 -5.50 13.97
N TYR A 275 -0.74 -4.74 15.04
CA TYR A 275 0.50 -4.01 15.27
C TYR A 275 1.11 -4.47 16.60
N VAL A 276 2.33 -5.00 16.55
CA VAL A 276 3.03 -5.53 17.72
C VAL A 276 4.29 -4.72 17.99
N SER A 277 4.48 -4.31 19.25
CA SER A 277 5.69 -3.65 19.69
C SER A 277 6.81 -4.67 19.90
N LEU A 278 7.94 -4.46 19.23
CA LEU A 278 9.11 -5.34 19.35
C LEU A 278 9.99 -5.03 20.56
N ILE A 279 9.64 -4.03 21.39
CA ILE A 279 10.40 -3.68 22.60
C ILE A 279 10.38 -4.83 23.60
N GLN A 280 9.22 -5.46 23.81
CA GLN A 280 9.10 -6.61 24.73
C GLN A 280 9.86 -7.82 24.21
N PHE A 281 9.81 -8.04 22.90
CA PHE A 281 10.58 -9.10 22.25
C PHE A 281 12.09 -8.91 22.46
N TYR A 282 12.60 -7.70 22.24
CA TYR A 282 14.02 -7.39 22.45
C TYR A 282 14.50 -7.65 23.87
N LYS A 283 13.71 -7.24 24.87
CA LYS A 283 14.04 -7.43 26.30
C LYS A 283 14.17 -8.90 26.70
N ARG A 284 13.56 -9.82 25.94
CA ARG A 284 13.54 -11.26 26.22
C ARG A 284 14.37 -12.10 25.25
N ILE A 285 15.28 -11.49 24.47
CA ILE A 285 16.14 -12.23 23.53
C ILE A 285 17.04 -13.25 24.25
N GLU A 286 17.57 -12.93 25.44
CA GLU A 286 18.40 -13.88 26.19
C GLU A 286 17.58 -15.11 26.63
N GLU A 287 16.30 -14.92 26.96
CA GLU A 287 15.38 -16.02 27.26
C GLU A 287 15.07 -16.84 26.00
N LEU A 288 14.85 -16.19 24.85
CA LEU A 288 14.70 -16.87 23.55
C LEU A 288 15.89 -17.79 23.25
N LYS A 289 17.12 -17.35 23.55
CA LYS A 289 18.34 -18.14 23.36
C LYS A 289 18.31 -19.47 24.13
N SER A 290 17.65 -19.52 25.29
CA SER A 290 17.53 -20.74 26.09
C SER A 290 16.60 -21.81 25.49
N TYR A 291 15.75 -21.42 24.54
CA TYR A 291 14.77 -22.31 23.89
C TYR A 291 15.25 -22.88 22.56
N VAL A 292 16.46 -22.53 22.12
CA VAL A 292 16.94 -22.81 20.77
C VAL A 292 18.34 -23.43 20.83
N SER A 293 18.53 -24.53 20.10
CA SER A 293 19.84 -25.16 19.86
C SER A 293 20.24 -25.14 18.38
N LYS A 294 19.38 -24.62 17.51
CA LYS A 294 19.62 -24.51 16.06
C LYS A 294 20.67 -23.46 15.75
N GLU A 295 21.80 -23.88 15.18
CA GLU A 295 22.97 -23.02 14.89
C GLU A 295 22.60 -21.72 14.17
N HIS A 296 21.97 -21.81 12.99
CA HIS A 296 21.55 -20.61 12.24
C HIS A 296 20.63 -19.67 13.04
N PHE A 297 19.77 -20.19 13.92
CA PHE A 297 18.89 -19.33 14.72
C PHE A 297 19.71 -18.64 15.83
N LEU A 298 20.63 -19.37 16.46
CA LEU A 298 21.57 -18.80 17.44
C LEU A 298 22.44 -17.70 16.82
N ASP A 299 22.92 -17.90 15.59
CA ASP A 299 23.68 -16.88 14.85
C ASP A 299 22.87 -15.59 14.66
N GLU A 300 21.58 -15.70 14.34
CA GLU A 300 20.69 -14.55 14.17
C GLU A 300 20.40 -13.85 15.52
N ILE A 301 20.27 -14.61 16.62
CA ILE A 301 20.17 -14.04 17.97
C ILE A 301 21.43 -13.25 18.31
N GLU A 302 22.60 -13.83 18.11
CA GLU A 302 23.89 -13.18 18.40
C GLU A 302 24.11 -11.98 17.49
N TYR A 303 23.74 -12.06 16.21
CA TYR A 303 23.78 -10.94 15.28
C TYR A 303 22.96 -9.75 15.79
N VAL A 304 21.73 -9.99 16.25
CA VAL A 304 20.87 -8.94 16.82
C VAL A 304 21.46 -8.35 18.09
N GLN A 305 21.93 -9.19 19.02
CA GLN A 305 22.57 -8.73 20.25
C GLN A 305 23.80 -7.87 19.95
N ASP A 306 24.68 -8.32 19.06
CA ASP A 306 25.89 -7.59 18.69
C ASP A 306 25.57 -6.28 17.97
N PHE A 307 24.51 -6.25 17.14
CA PHE A 307 24.06 -5.03 16.49
C PHE A 307 23.64 -3.97 17.52
N TYR A 308 22.86 -4.33 18.54
CA TYR A 308 22.38 -3.36 19.52
C TYR A 308 23.38 -3.08 20.65
N LYS A 309 24.38 -3.94 20.90
CA LYS A 309 25.42 -3.74 21.93
C LYS A 309 26.67 -3.04 21.39
N ASP A 310 27.06 -3.26 20.12
CA ASP A 310 28.26 -2.67 19.50
C ASP A 310 27.90 -1.60 18.46
N ASN A 311 28.06 -0.32 18.85
CA ASN A 311 27.86 0.83 17.97
C ASN A 311 28.68 0.78 16.68
N LYS A 312 29.91 0.23 16.70
CA LYS A 312 30.76 0.17 15.51
C LYS A 312 30.20 -0.84 14.50
N ARG A 313 29.75 -1.99 15.01
CA ARG A 313 29.09 -3.00 14.18
C ARG A 313 27.78 -2.46 13.60
N ALA A 314 26.96 -1.83 14.43
CA ALA A 314 25.71 -1.22 13.97
C ALA A 314 25.95 -0.18 12.87
N LEU A 315 26.88 0.74 13.10
CA LEU A 315 27.22 1.78 12.14
C LEU A 315 27.74 1.18 10.83
N LYS A 316 28.56 0.13 10.88
CA LYS A 316 29.03 -0.58 9.69
C LYS A 316 27.85 -1.11 8.87
N VAL A 317 26.95 -1.86 9.50
CA VAL A 317 25.75 -2.42 8.85
C VAL A 317 24.89 -1.31 8.21
N MET A 318 24.63 -0.23 8.96
CA MET A 318 23.82 0.88 8.47
C MET A 318 24.49 1.63 7.30
N ARG A 319 25.81 1.85 7.34
CA ARG A 319 26.57 2.44 6.23
C ARG A 319 26.58 1.53 5.00
N ASP A 320 26.77 0.23 5.19
CA ASP A 320 26.71 -0.76 4.10
C ASP A 320 25.34 -0.73 3.41
N LYS A 321 24.25 -0.57 4.19
CA LYS A 321 22.91 -0.37 3.65
C LYS A 321 22.79 0.91 2.84
N ARG A 322 23.24 2.06 3.37
CA ARG A 322 23.24 3.35 2.67
C ARG A 322 23.96 3.23 1.32
N ASN A 323 25.16 2.66 1.32
CA ASN A 323 25.99 2.46 0.13
C ASN A 323 25.31 1.55 -0.90
N LYS A 324 24.69 0.45 -0.44
CA LYS A 324 23.93 -0.46 -1.31
C LYS A 324 22.77 0.26 -1.99
N VAL A 325 22.03 1.10 -1.27
CA VAL A 325 20.91 1.86 -1.82
C VAL A 325 21.40 2.86 -2.86
N GLN A 326 22.45 3.62 -2.55
CA GLN A 326 23.07 4.57 -3.49
C GLN A 326 23.51 3.90 -4.80
N LEU A 327 24.21 2.77 -4.69
CA LEU A 327 24.67 2.00 -5.85
C LEU A 327 23.47 1.46 -6.67
N THR A 328 22.43 0.97 -6.00
CA THR A 328 21.22 0.46 -6.67
C THR A 328 20.51 1.56 -7.43
N ILE A 329 20.43 2.78 -6.87
CA ILE A 329 19.85 3.95 -7.55
C ILE A 329 20.67 4.32 -8.79
N ASP A 330 21.99 4.27 -8.72
CA ASP A 330 22.87 4.49 -9.88
C ASP A 330 22.57 3.47 -11.00
N TYR A 331 22.40 2.19 -10.65
CA TYR A 331 22.01 1.15 -11.61
C TYR A 331 20.62 1.37 -12.20
N ILE A 332 19.61 1.70 -11.38
CA ILE A 332 18.25 2.01 -11.86
C ILE A 332 18.30 3.16 -12.86
N TYR A 333 18.97 4.27 -12.51
CA TYR A 333 19.06 5.44 -13.38
C TYR A 333 19.77 5.13 -14.70
N LYS A 334 20.88 4.40 -14.65
CA LYS A 334 21.60 3.94 -15.84
C LYS A 334 20.72 3.05 -16.72
N SER A 335 20.07 2.05 -16.15
CA SER A 335 19.19 1.13 -16.89
C SER A 335 17.98 1.84 -17.49
N ARG A 336 17.34 2.77 -16.76
CA ARG A 336 16.27 3.62 -17.26
C ARG A 336 16.72 4.40 -18.50
N ASN A 337 17.90 5.03 -18.45
CA ASN A 337 18.42 5.78 -19.60
C ASN A 337 18.72 4.87 -20.80
N GLN A 338 19.23 3.66 -20.55
CA GLN A 338 19.44 2.68 -21.62
C GLN A 338 18.12 2.23 -22.25
N ILE A 339 17.07 1.93 -21.47
CA ILE A 339 15.75 1.58 -22.02
C ILE A 339 15.22 2.73 -22.90
N VAL A 340 15.21 3.95 -22.38
CA VAL A 340 14.67 5.13 -23.09
C VAL A 340 15.40 5.40 -24.42
N HIS A 341 16.70 5.12 -24.48
CA HIS A 341 17.52 5.33 -25.68
C HIS A 341 17.72 4.07 -26.53
N ASN A 342 16.92 3.00 -26.32
CA ASN A 342 17.06 1.71 -27.00
C ASN A 342 18.48 1.11 -26.91
N GLY A 343 19.20 1.43 -25.84
CA GLY A 343 20.51 0.87 -25.53
C GLY A 343 20.41 -0.58 -25.03
N TYR A 344 21.54 -1.30 -25.05
CA TYR A 344 21.58 -2.66 -24.50
C TYR A 344 21.35 -2.64 -22.99
N VAL A 345 20.38 -3.45 -22.54
CA VAL A 345 20.10 -3.68 -21.13
C VAL A 345 20.15 -5.17 -20.86
N ALA A 346 20.85 -5.55 -19.80
CA ALA A 346 20.86 -6.92 -19.32
C ALA A 346 19.45 -7.31 -18.85
N ARG A 347 18.67 -7.99 -19.71
CA ARG A 347 17.25 -8.30 -19.47
C ARG A 347 17.00 -9.08 -18.17
N ASN A 348 17.97 -9.88 -17.75
CA ASN A 348 17.98 -10.61 -16.49
C ASN A 348 18.14 -9.72 -15.24
N LEU A 349 18.70 -8.52 -15.37
CA LEU A 349 18.86 -7.57 -14.26
C LEU A 349 17.58 -6.77 -14.00
N ILE A 350 16.78 -6.50 -15.04
CA ILE A 350 15.61 -5.62 -14.97
C ILE A 350 14.60 -6.04 -13.89
N PRO A 351 14.18 -7.32 -13.78
CA PRO A 351 13.22 -7.72 -12.75
C PRO A 351 13.71 -7.45 -11.31
N PHE A 352 15.02 -7.49 -11.08
CA PHE A 352 15.59 -7.15 -9.77
C PHE A 352 15.55 -5.64 -9.52
N LEU A 353 15.90 -4.84 -10.52
CA LEU A 353 15.87 -3.38 -10.42
C LEU A 353 14.44 -2.85 -10.25
N VAL A 354 13.45 -3.48 -10.88
CA VAL A 354 12.04 -3.15 -10.73
C VAL A 354 11.60 -3.26 -9.28
N LYS A 355 11.93 -4.36 -8.60
CA LYS A 355 11.58 -4.55 -7.17
C LYS A 355 12.18 -3.46 -6.28
N PHE A 356 13.42 -3.04 -6.57
CA PHE A 356 14.04 -1.93 -5.84
C PHE A 356 13.38 -0.59 -6.17
N ALA A 357 13.12 -0.30 -7.43
CA ALA A 357 12.46 0.93 -7.85
C ALA A 357 11.05 1.07 -7.24
N GLU A 358 10.28 -0.02 -7.23
CA GLU A 358 8.98 -0.11 -6.55
C GLU A 358 9.12 0.18 -5.05
N GLY A 359 10.01 -0.53 -4.37
CA GLY A 359 10.25 -0.35 -2.93
C GLY A 359 10.69 1.07 -2.58
N TYR A 360 11.55 1.67 -3.39
CA TYR A 360 12.00 3.05 -3.22
C TYR A 360 10.89 4.07 -3.45
N ALA A 361 10.10 3.89 -4.51
CA ALA A 361 8.96 4.75 -4.78
C ALA A 361 7.92 4.67 -3.64
N MET A 362 7.62 3.46 -3.15
CA MET A 362 6.70 3.25 -2.03
C MET A 362 7.24 3.87 -0.73
N SER A 363 8.55 3.77 -0.49
CA SER A 363 9.19 4.33 0.71
C SER A 363 9.16 5.86 0.71
N LEU A 364 9.55 6.50 -0.40
CA LEU A 364 9.50 7.96 -0.51
C LEU A 364 8.06 8.48 -0.47
N PHE A 365 7.13 7.81 -1.16
CA PHE A 365 5.72 8.17 -1.14
C PHE A 365 5.13 8.05 0.27
N GLY A 366 5.36 6.91 0.94
CA GLY A 366 4.93 6.69 2.31
C GLY A 366 5.47 7.76 3.26
N ARG A 367 6.75 8.10 3.12
CA ARG A 367 7.37 9.15 3.94
C ARG A 367 6.73 10.51 3.73
N ILE A 368 6.48 10.93 2.49
CA ILE A 368 5.79 12.20 2.19
C ILE A 368 4.39 12.24 2.79
N ILE A 369 3.65 11.13 2.72
CA ILE A 369 2.32 11.03 3.32
C ILE A 369 2.37 11.18 4.84
N GLU A 370 3.34 10.53 5.52
CA GLU A 370 3.55 10.68 6.97
C GLU A 370 3.86 12.14 7.35
N VAL A 371 4.74 12.81 6.60
CA VAL A 371 5.12 14.20 6.85
C VAL A 371 3.92 15.15 6.82
N TYR A 372 3.06 14.99 5.82
CA TYR A 372 1.82 15.78 5.75
C TYR A 372 0.81 15.44 6.86
N LEU A 373 0.74 14.18 7.29
CA LEU A 373 -0.10 13.78 8.42
C LEU A 373 0.40 14.37 9.74
N ASP A 374 1.71 14.53 9.89
CA ASP A 374 2.36 15.18 11.05
C ASP A 374 2.17 16.71 11.03
N GLY A 375 1.55 17.25 9.98
CA GLY A 375 1.27 18.68 9.86
C GLY A 375 2.44 19.51 9.32
N GLU A 376 3.48 18.86 8.78
CA GLU A 376 4.60 19.51 8.13
C GLU A 376 4.34 19.63 6.63
N TYR A 377 4.31 20.87 6.11
CA TYR A 377 3.97 21.14 4.70
C TYR A 377 5.16 21.66 3.88
N ASP A 378 6.29 21.95 4.53
CA ASP A 378 7.56 22.29 3.88
C ASP A 378 8.40 21.01 3.73
N LEU A 379 8.13 20.26 2.66
CA LEU A 379 8.88 19.03 2.36
C LEU A 379 10.39 19.27 2.21
N PRO A 380 10.87 20.32 1.51
CA PRO A 380 12.30 20.60 1.45
C PRO A 380 12.96 20.78 2.82
N ALA A 381 12.37 21.60 3.70
CA ALA A 381 12.91 21.79 5.05
C ALA A 381 12.88 20.49 5.87
N TYR A 382 11.81 19.71 5.73
CA TYR A 382 11.68 18.41 6.37
C TYR A 382 12.80 17.44 5.95
N PHE A 383 13.04 17.27 4.65
CA PHE A 383 14.06 16.34 4.17
C PHE A 383 15.48 16.79 4.55
N ILE A 384 15.76 18.10 4.59
CA ILE A 384 17.02 18.63 5.12
C ILE A 384 17.19 18.24 6.60
N LYS A 385 16.14 18.38 7.41
CA LYS A 385 16.15 17.99 8.83
C LYS A 385 16.39 16.48 8.97
N GLU A 386 15.71 15.65 8.20
CA GLU A 386 15.86 14.20 8.25
C GLU A 386 17.27 13.74 7.83
N GLN A 387 17.88 14.40 6.83
CA GLN A 387 19.29 14.18 6.49
C GLN A 387 20.20 14.50 7.68
N TYR A 388 19.93 15.60 8.39
CA TYR A 388 20.68 15.94 9.60
C TYR A 388 20.50 14.91 10.71
N GLU A 389 19.31 14.33 10.87
CA GLU A 389 19.07 13.23 11.83
C GLU A 389 19.95 12.01 11.54
N GLY A 390 20.10 11.64 10.26
CA GLY A 390 21.03 10.57 9.85
C GLY A 390 22.49 10.87 10.20
N ILE A 391 22.95 12.10 9.93
CA ILE A 391 24.30 12.56 10.28
C ILE A 391 24.50 12.56 11.80
N LEU A 392 23.51 13.01 12.56
CA LEU A 392 23.57 13.05 14.02
C LEU A 392 23.65 11.65 14.61
N LEU A 393 22.84 10.71 14.11
CA LEU A 393 22.89 9.30 14.52
C LEU A 393 24.27 8.70 14.24
N GLU A 394 24.80 8.91 13.04
CA GLU A 394 26.16 8.47 12.68
C GLU A 394 27.23 9.02 13.63
N LYS A 395 27.15 10.31 13.99
CA LYS A 395 28.06 10.91 14.98
C LYS A 395 27.91 10.29 16.37
N LYS A 396 26.69 10.00 16.82
CA LYS A 396 26.43 9.35 18.11
C LYS A 396 27.03 7.94 18.16
N LEU A 397 26.92 7.17 17.07
CA LEU A 397 27.49 5.83 16.97
C LEU A 397 29.03 5.81 16.89
N LEU A 398 29.63 6.85 16.32
CA LEU A 398 31.09 7.05 16.36
C LEU A 398 31.61 7.50 17.72
N GLY A 399 30.72 7.96 18.61
CA GLY A 399 31.08 8.46 19.93
C GLY A 399 31.75 7.39 20.80
N PRO A 400 32.53 7.81 21.82
CA PRO A 400 33.22 6.88 22.72
C PRO A 400 32.25 6.14 23.65
N ASN A 401 31.06 6.70 23.88
CA ASN A 401 30.04 6.13 24.75
C ASN A 401 29.05 5.28 23.94
N HIS A 402 28.58 4.19 24.54
CA HIS A 402 27.50 3.40 23.98
C HIS A 402 26.24 4.25 23.76
N PHE A 403 25.52 4.00 22.67
CA PHE A 403 24.30 4.71 22.31
C PHE A 403 23.22 3.68 21.98
N ASP A 404 22.10 3.74 22.70
CA ASP A 404 20.96 2.88 22.42
C ASP A 404 20.30 3.32 21.10
N ILE A 405 20.38 2.45 20.10
CA ILE A 405 20.01 2.70 18.71
C ILE A 405 18.50 2.83 18.49
N GLY A 406 17.67 2.55 19.49
CA GLY A 406 16.24 2.88 19.45
C GLY A 406 15.32 1.72 19.80
N LEU A 407 15.63 1.00 20.87
CA LEU A 407 14.67 0.09 21.51
C LEU A 407 14.21 0.59 22.89
N ALA A 408 14.51 1.86 23.21
CA ALA A 408 14.10 2.58 24.41
C ALA A 408 12.69 3.17 24.32
#